data_AF-A0A349M3M4-F1
#
_entry.id   AF-A0A349M3M4-F1
#
_cell.length_a   1.000
_cell.length_b   1.000
_cell.length_c   1.000
_cell.angle_alpha   90.00
_cell.angle_beta   90.00
_cell.angle_gamma   90.00
#
_symmetry.space_group_name_H-M   'P 1'
#
loop_
_entity.id
_entity.type
_entity.pdbx_description
1 polymer ?
#
loop_
_entity_poly.entity_id
_entity_poly.type
_entity_poly.pdbx_seq_one_letter_code
_entity_poly.pdbx_strand_id
1 'polypeptide(L)'
;LLFTLLLTGIGSLYNAFVSDYPNFVIARTITGIGIGADLALVNAYINEVAPRASRARYTSLIFIMSALGAFFGIWLGLILTTPAAPFPLGLPFAVAGPMFQGNGWRIMYGIGAFLALVGILLRFQLPESPRWLISRGRVDEADKIVTGMEERARRKVPDLPAPDAEIPVQAGATRIPYAEIFGNRLYLRRTILLVIVWFLGYVTVYAIAQGLTVLLDSLHYPPPESGMIAAFGTFGFILTAIFAYFYGERLERKLW
;
A
#
# COMPACT_ATOMS: atom_id res chain seq x y z
N LEU A 1 -3.95 -11.57 -3.95
CA LEU A 1 -4.44 -10.20 -4.23
C LEU A 1 -5.94 -10.02 -3.95
N LEU A 2 -6.82 -10.88 -4.44
CA LEU A 2 -8.27 -10.77 -4.15
C LEU A 2 -8.59 -11.09 -2.69
N PHE A 3 -8.02 -12.19 -2.17
CA PHE A 3 -8.23 -12.62 -0.79
C PHE A 3 -7.78 -11.57 0.24
N THR A 4 -6.64 -10.89 0.00
CA THR A 4 -6.14 -9.85 0.90
C THR A 4 -7.07 -8.65 0.97
N LEU A 5 -7.60 -8.18 -0.17
CA LEU A 5 -8.61 -7.12 -0.18
C LEU A 5 -9.93 -7.55 0.45
N LEU A 6 -10.35 -8.80 0.24
CA LEU A 6 -11.55 -9.33 0.88
C LEU A 6 -11.38 -9.36 2.40
N LEU A 7 -10.23 -9.80 2.89
CA LEU A 7 -9.91 -9.80 4.32
C LEU A 7 -9.89 -8.38 4.89
N THR A 8 -9.26 -7.43 4.19
CA THR A 8 -9.25 -6.01 4.57
C THR A 8 -10.66 -5.41 4.56
N GLY A 9 -11.46 -5.69 3.52
CA GLY A 9 -12.82 -5.17 3.37
C GLY A 9 -13.76 -5.70 4.44
N ILE A 10 -13.75 -7.00 4.71
CA ILE A 10 -14.55 -7.62 5.79
C ILE A 10 -14.10 -7.11 7.15
N GLY A 11 -12.79 -7.05 7.41
CA GLY A 11 -12.26 -6.51 8.67
C GLY A 11 -12.65 -5.05 8.89
N SER A 12 -12.61 -4.23 7.84
CA SER A 12 -13.03 -2.83 7.88
C SER A 12 -14.54 -2.71 8.10
N LEU A 13 -15.35 -3.50 7.38
CA LEU A 13 -16.80 -3.51 7.56
C LEU A 13 -17.18 -3.93 8.97
N TYR A 14 -16.51 -4.95 9.50
CA TYR A 14 -16.72 -5.41 10.87
C TYR A 14 -16.38 -4.31 11.88
N ASN A 15 -15.25 -3.59 11.71
CA ASN A 15 -14.91 -2.43 12.54
C ASN A 15 -16.01 -1.36 12.56
N ALA A 16 -16.72 -1.15 11.45
CA ALA A 16 -17.80 -0.16 11.38
C ALA A 16 -19.00 -0.52 12.27
N PHE A 17 -19.28 -1.82 12.48
CA PHE A 17 -20.45 -2.28 13.24
C PHE A 17 -20.15 -2.67 14.69
N VAL A 18 -18.88 -2.91 15.05
CA VAL A 18 -18.51 -3.31 16.40
C VAL A 18 -18.83 -2.27 17.46
N SER A 19 -19.37 -2.71 18.59
CA SER A 19 -19.67 -1.86 19.76
C SER A 19 -18.78 -2.14 20.98
N ASP A 20 -18.04 -3.25 20.97
CA ASP A 20 -17.23 -3.72 22.10
C ASP A 20 -15.74 -3.65 21.78
N TYR A 21 -14.92 -3.24 22.75
CA TYR A 21 -13.48 -3.08 22.55
C TYR A 21 -12.75 -4.36 22.10
N PRO A 22 -13.00 -5.57 22.67
CA PRO A 22 -12.31 -6.78 22.21
C PRO A 22 -12.62 -7.12 20.75
N ASN A 23 -13.87 -6.99 20.34
CA ASN A 23 -14.29 -7.21 18.96
C ASN A 23 -13.63 -6.21 18.00
N PHE A 24 -13.38 -4.98 18.48
CA PHE A 24 -12.73 -3.94 17.68
C PHE A 24 -11.27 -4.30 17.44
N VAL A 25 -10.57 -4.80 18.46
CA VAL A 25 -9.19 -5.27 18.35
C VAL A 25 -9.09 -6.47 17.39
N ILE A 26 -10.04 -7.40 17.44
CA ILE A 26 -10.09 -8.55 16.52
C ILE A 26 -10.28 -8.05 15.08
N ALA A 27 -11.25 -7.16 14.84
CA ALA A 27 -11.51 -6.58 13.54
C ALA A 27 -10.29 -5.81 12.99
N ARG A 28 -9.58 -5.06 13.86
CA ARG A 28 -8.32 -4.38 13.50
C ARG A 28 -7.20 -5.35 13.18
N THR A 29 -7.10 -6.46 13.91
CA THR A 29 -6.12 -7.52 13.62
C THR A 29 -6.37 -8.13 12.24
N ILE A 30 -7.62 -8.47 11.92
CA ILE A 30 -8.01 -9.00 10.61
C ILE A 30 -7.65 -8.01 9.50
N THR A 31 -8.03 -6.74 9.69
CA THR A 31 -7.72 -5.67 8.71
C THR A 31 -6.22 -5.50 8.52
N GLY A 32 -5.44 -5.58 9.61
CA GLY A 32 -3.98 -5.47 9.60
C GLY A 32 -3.29 -6.62 8.85
N ILE A 33 -3.75 -7.87 9.04
CA ILE A 33 -3.26 -9.03 8.28
C ILE A 33 -3.51 -8.82 6.78
N GLY A 34 -4.71 -8.34 6.41
CA GLY A 34 -5.06 -8.06 5.02
C GLY A 34 -4.16 -7.00 4.38
N ILE A 35 -3.99 -5.86 5.04
CA ILE A 35 -3.16 -4.74 4.54
C ILE A 35 -1.69 -5.15 4.47
N GLY A 36 -1.16 -5.81 5.50
CA GLY A 36 0.24 -6.25 5.53
C GLY A 36 0.57 -7.26 4.43
N ALA A 37 -0.30 -8.24 4.21
CA ALA A 37 -0.16 -9.19 3.12
C ALA A 37 -0.30 -8.53 1.75
N ASP A 38 -1.21 -7.56 1.61
CA ASP A 38 -1.42 -6.85 0.34
C ASP A 38 -0.17 -6.05 -0.08
N LEU A 39 0.50 -5.39 0.87
CA LEU A 39 1.70 -4.61 0.61
C LEU A 39 2.83 -5.46 0.01
N ALA A 40 3.03 -6.68 0.52
CA ALA A 40 4.02 -7.61 -0.04
C ALA A 40 3.58 -8.15 -1.42
N LEU A 41 2.31 -8.57 -1.56
CA LEU A 41 1.81 -9.18 -2.78
C LEU A 41 1.73 -8.21 -3.96
N VAL A 42 1.30 -6.97 -3.74
CA VAL A 42 1.22 -5.95 -4.80
C VAL A 42 2.60 -5.61 -5.35
N ASN A 43 3.60 -5.46 -4.46
CA ASN A 43 4.98 -5.23 -4.87
C ASN A 43 5.56 -6.42 -5.65
N ALA A 44 5.28 -7.65 -5.22
CA ALA A 44 5.69 -8.85 -5.97
C ALA A 44 5.02 -8.88 -7.36
N TYR A 45 3.70 -8.74 -7.42
CA TYR A 45 2.93 -8.78 -8.65
C TYR A 45 3.39 -7.74 -9.68
N ILE A 46 3.61 -6.49 -9.25
CA ILE A 46 4.08 -5.43 -10.15
C ILE A 46 5.49 -5.73 -10.66
N ASN A 47 6.39 -6.25 -9.83
CA ASN A 47 7.74 -6.64 -10.29
C ASN A 47 7.73 -7.82 -11.27
N GLU A 48 6.69 -8.66 -11.25
CA GLU A 48 6.54 -9.81 -12.13
C GLU A 48 5.88 -9.46 -13.46
N VAL A 49 4.94 -8.51 -13.46
CA VAL A 49 4.16 -8.10 -14.65
C VAL A 49 4.74 -6.87 -15.33
N ALA A 50 5.40 -5.96 -14.61
CA ALA A 50 5.89 -4.72 -15.19
C ALA A 50 7.13 -4.94 -16.08
N PRO A 51 7.22 -4.21 -17.23
CA PRO A 51 8.38 -4.24 -18.10
C PRO A 51 9.65 -3.82 -17.35
N ARG A 52 10.77 -4.53 -17.58
CA ARG A 52 12.05 -4.35 -16.86
C ARG A 52 12.47 -2.88 -16.74
N ALA A 53 12.44 -2.13 -17.85
CA ALA A 53 12.87 -0.74 -17.90
C ALA A 53 12.00 0.24 -17.10
N SER A 54 10.76 -0.15 -16.75
CA SER A 54 9.77 0.70 -16.10
C SER A 54 9.34 0.21 -14.71
N ARG A 55 9.99 -0.84 -14.19
CA ARG A 55 9.65 -1.42 -12.87
C ARG A 55 9.71 -0.38 -11.76
N ALA A 56 10.80 0.38 -11.71
CA ALA A 56 10.99 1.44 -10.73
C ALA A 56 9.86 2.47 -10.81
N ARG A 57 9.54 2.97 -12.01
CA ARG A 57 8.39 3.86 -12.25
C ARG A 57 7.06 3.32 -11.70
N TYR A 58 6.70 2.06 -11.99
CA TYR A 58 5.45 1.49 -11.49
C TYR A 58 5.47 1.28 -9.97
N THR A 59 6.60 0.87 -9.39
CA THR A 59 6.77 0.77 -7.95
C THR A 59 6.61 2.14 -7.27
N SER A 60 7.20 3.19 -7.82
CA SER A 60 7.02 4.56 -7.32
C SER A 60 5.57 5.05 -7.43
N LEU A 61 4.84 4.65 -8.48
CA LEU A 61 3.40 4.96 -8.58
C LEU A 61 2.59 4.33 -7.45
N ILE A 62 2.93 3.11 -7.00
CA ILE A 62 2.29 2.49 -5.83
C ILE A 62 2.47 3.40 -4.61
N PHE A 63 3.69 3.86 -4.34
CA PHE A 63 3.97 4.74 -3.21
C PHE A 63 3.25 6.08 -3.30
N ILE A 64 3.12 6.67 -4.50
CA ILE A 64 2.32 7.88 -4.71
C ILE A 64 0.85 7.60 -4.40
N MET A 65 0.29 6.49 -4.89
CA MET A 65 -1.10 6.12 -4.59
C MET A 65 -1.32 5.88 -3.10
N SER A 66 -0.35 5.27 -2.40
CA SER A 66 -0.40 5.11 -0.94
C SER A 66 -0.36 6.45 -0.21
N ALA A 67 0.48 7.39 -0.65
CA ALA A 67 0.56 8.74 -0.07
C ALA A 67 -0.74 9.53 -0.29
N LEU A 68 -1.34 9.42 -1.48
CA LEU A 68 -2.67 10.00 -1.77
C LEU A 68 -3.75 9.35 -0.90
N GLY A 69 -3.72 8.03 -0.71
CA GLY A 69 -4.65 7.34 0.19
C GLY A 69 -4.56 7.85 1.62
N ALA A 70 -3.34 8.05 2.14
CA ALA A 70 -3.12 8.63 3.46
C ALA A 70 -3.61 10.09 3.53
N PHE A 71 -3.34 10.90 2.50
CA PHE A 71 -3.84 12.26 2.38
C PHE A 71 -5.37 12.30 2.45
N PHE A 72 -6.05 11.59 1.55
CA PHE A 72 -7.51 11.58 1.53
C PHE A 72 -8.09 11.00 2.82
N GLY A 73 -7.48 9.97 3.40
CA GLY A 73 -7.92 9.38 4.66
C GLY A 73 -7.86 10.36 5.84
N ILE A 74 -6.74 11.08 5.99
CA ILE A 74 -6.55 12.04 7.09
C ILE A 74 -7.47 13.27 6.90
N TRP A 75 -7.54 13.81 5.69
CA TRP A 75 -8.40 14.96 5.39
C TRP A 75 -9.89 14.63 5.54
N LEU A 76 -10.31 13.46 5.05
CA LEU A 76 -11.70 13.01 5.21
C LEU A 76 -12.03 12.74 6.68
N GLY A 77 -11.09 12.15 7.42
CA GLY A 77 -11.18 12.00 8.88
C GLY A 77 -11.40 13.35 9.56
N LEU A 78 -10.56 14.34 9.26
CA LEU A 78 -10.67 15.70 9.80
C LEU A 78 -12.04 16.34 9.49
N ILE A 79 -12.51 16.23 8.25
CA ILE A 79 -13.80 16.79 7.81
C ILE A 79 -14.97 16.17 8.58
N LEU A 80 -14.93 14.87 8.86
CA LEU A 80 -16.08 14.11 9.38
C LEU A 80 -16.08 13.93 10.89
N THR A 81 -14.94 14.06 11.57
CA THR A 81 -14.83 13.79 13.01
C THR A 81 -14.56 15.02 13.87
N THR A 82 -14.20 16.16 13.26
CA THR A 82 -13.80 17.38 13.99
C THR A 82 -14.84 18.49 13.83
N PRO A 83 -15.22 19.21 14.90
CA PRO A 83 -16.16 20.34 14.80
C PRO A 83 -15.65 21.43 13.85
N ALA A 84 -16.59 22.16 13.24
CA ALA A 84 -16.25 23.32 12.41
C ALA A 84 -15.58 24.40 13.28
N ALA A 85 -14.40 24.85 12.85
CA ALA A 85 -13.65 25.92 13.49
C ALA A 85 -13.00 26.84 12.44
N PRO A 86 -12.78 28.13 12.74
CA PRO A 86 -12.15 29.06 11.81
C PRO A 86 -10.72 28.63 11.46
N PHE A 87 -10.33 28.82 10.20
CA PHE A 87 -8.94 28.68 9.79
C PHE A 87 -8.07 29.75 10.49
N PRO A 88 -6.86 29.44 11.01
CA PRO A 88 -6.10 28.17 10.89
C PRO A 88 -6.32 27.16 12.02
N LEU A 89 -7.12 27.48 13.04
CA LEU A 89 -7.33 26.65 14.23
C LEU A 89 -8.16 25.39 13.94
N GLY A 90 -8.90 25.37 12.84
CA GLY A 90 -9.65 24.21 12.39
C GLY A 90 -10.15 24.38 10.96
N LEU A 91 -11.10 23.52 10.59
CA LEU A 91 -11.63 23.44 9.24
C LEU A 91 -13.06 24.02 9.23
N PRO A 92 -13.32 25.16 8.54
CA PRO A 92 -14.61 25.85 8.64
C PRO A 92 -15.76 25.08 7.97
N PHE A 93 -15.43 24.16 7.06
CA PHE A 93 -16.38 23.29 6.36
C PHE A 93 -16.45 21.87 6.93
N ALA A 94 -15.85 21.62 8.11
CA ALA A 94 -16.02 20.33 8.76
C ALA A 94 -17.49 20.12 9.14
N VAL A 95 -17.95 18.89 8.97
CA VAL A 95 -19.36 18.52 9.09
C VAL A 95 -19.63 17.69 10.34
N ALA A 96 -18.69 17.65 11.30
CA ALA A 96 -18.89 16.92 12.55
C ALA A 96 -19.91 17.63 13.46
N GLY A 97 -21.18 17.48 13.09
CA GLY A 97 -22.33 17.84 13.89
C GLY A 97 -22.71 16.72 14.87
N PRO A 98 -23.83 16.88 15.60
CA PRO A 98 -24.29 15.92 16.60
C PRO A 98 -24.46 14.49 16.09
N MET A 99 -24.76 14.31 14.81
CA MET A 99 -24.91 12.98 14.17
C MET A 99 -23.55 12.25 13.99
N PHE A 100 -22.45 12.99 13.88
CA PHE A 100 -21.10 12.44 13.73
C PHE A 100 -20.37 12.29 15.06
N GLN A 101 -20.81 13.02 16.10
CA GLN A 101 -20.30 12.90 17.46
C GLN A 101 -20.59 11.48 17.98
N GLY A 102 -19.55 10.65 18.03
CA GLY A 102 -19.60 9.26 18.52
C GLY A 102 -19.56 8.17 17.43
N ASN A 103 -20.01 8.45 16.21
CA ASN A 103 -20.10 7.45 15.13
C ASN A 103 -19.30 7.80 13.85
N GLY A 104 -18.70 9.00 13.74
CA GLY A 104 -17.96 9.40 12.54
C GLY A 104 -16.81 8.44 12.16
N TRP A 105 -16.15 7.84 13.15
CA TRP A 105 -15.11 6.84 12.93
C TRP A 105 -15.65 5.53 12.30
N ARG A 106 -16.91 5.15 12.57
CA ARG A 106 -17.55 3.98 11.94
C ARG A 106 -17.76 4.20 10.44
N ILE A 107 -18.11 5.43 10.05
CA ILE A 107 -18.25 5.82 8.64
C ILE A 107 -16.89 5.71 7.93
N MET A 108 -15.77 6.06 8.59
CA MET A 108 -14.42 5.87 8.03
C MET A 108 -14.11 4.40 7.72
N TYR A 109 -14.46 3.50 8.64
CA TYR A 109 -14.33 2.08 8.37
C TYR A 109 -15.31 1.59 7.29
N GLY A 110 -16.54 2.13 7.23
CA GLY A 110 -17.49 1.85 6.15
C GLY A 110 -16.97 2.25 4.76
N ILE A 111 -16.36 3.45 4.65
CA ILE A 111 -15.73 3.91 3.41
C ILE A 111 -14.53 3.03 3.06
N GLY A 112 -13.72 2.63 4.04
CA GLY A 112 -12.62 1.68 3.85
C GLY A 112 -13.10 0.35 3.27
N ALA A 113 -14.19 -0.20 3.82
CA ALA A 113 -14.82 -1.42 3.30
C ALA A 113 -15.35 -1.24 1.87
N PHE A 114 -15.98 -0.11 1.57
CA PHE A 114 -16.45 0.22 0.22
C PHE A 114 -15.30 0.31 -0.79
N LEU A 115 -14.20 1.00 -0.44
CA LEU A 115 -13.02 1.09 -1.29
C LEU A 115 -12.35 -0.28 -1.51
N ALA A 116 -12.34 -1.15 -0.49
CA ALA A 116 -11.88 -2.52 -0.65
C ALA A 116 -12.74 -3.31 -1.63
N LEU A 117 -14.08 -3.16 -1.58
CA LEU A 117 -14.99 -3.76 -2.55
C LEU A 117 -14.75 -3.26 -3.97
N VAL A 118 -14.60 -1.95 -4.17
CA VAL A 118 -14.24 -1.37 -5.47
C VAL A 118 -12.90 -1.94 -5.96
N GLY A 119 -11.91 -2.04 -5.05
CA GLY A 119 -10.63 -2.66 -5.34
C GLY A 119 -10.77 -4.12 -5.80
N ILE A 120 -11.62 -4.92 -5.16
CA ILE A 120 -11.90 -6.30 -5.56
C ILE A 120 -12.47 -6.34 -6.98
N LEU A 121 -13.46 -5.50 -7.29
CA LEU A 121 -14.08 -5.42 -8.61
C LEU A 121 -13.06 -5.07 -9.70
N LEU A 122 -12.15 -4.13 -9.43
CA LEU A 122 -11.09 -3.76 -10.36
C LEU A 122 -10.05 -4.88 -10.52
N ARG A 123 -9.73 -5.61 -9.44
CA ARG A 123 -8.73 -6.69 -9.48
C ARG A 123 -9.24 -7.97 -10.13
N PHE A 124 -10.55 -8.17 -10.30
CA PHE A 124 -11.09 -9.32 -11.02
C PHE A 124 -10.63 -9.41 -12.48
N GLN A 125 -10.24 -8.28 -13.09
CA GLN A 125 -9.76 -8.24 -14.47
C GLN A 125 -8.23 -8.41 -14.60
N LEU A 126 -7.50 -8.48 -13.47
CA LEU A 126 -6.05 -8.62 -13.51
C LEU A 126 -5.66 -10.06 -13.86
N PRO A 127 -4.75 -10.26 -14.83
CA PRO A 127 -4.22 -11.59 -15.11
C PRO A 127 -3.38 -12.09 -13.94
N GLU A 128 -3.32 -13.41 -13.76
CA GLU A 128 -2.38 -14.03 -12.81
C GLU A 128 -0.94 -13.78 -13.26
N SER A 129 0.01 -13.78 -12.32
CA SER A 129 1.43 -13.56 -12.67
C SER A 129 1.97 -14.67 -13.59
N PRO A 130 2.53 -14.34 -14.77
CA PRO A 130 3.16 -15.31 -15.65
C PRO A 130 4.30 -16.07 -14.97
N ARG A 131 5.09 -15.38 -14.13
CA ARG A 131 6.20 -16.01 -13.38
C ARG A 131 5.69 -17.02 -12.36
N TRP A 132 4.60 -16.68 -11.67
CA TRP A 132 3.96 -17.61 -10.73
C TRP A 132 3.40 -18.84 -11.47
N LEU A 133 2.72 -18.65 -12.60
CA LEU A 133 2.20 -19.75 -13.42
C LEU A 133 3.30 -20.71 -13.89
N ILE A 134 4.42 -20.16 -14.39
CA ILE A 134 5.60 -20.93 -14.77
C ILE A 134 6.15 -21.73 -13.59
N SER A 135 6.25 -21.12 -12.40
CA SER A 135 6.73 -21.82 -11.19
C SER A 135 5.83 -23.00 -10.78
N ARG A 136 4.55 -22.97 -11.18
CA ARG A 136 3.56 -24.02 -10.95
C ARG A 136 3.47 -25.04 -12.09
N GLY A 137 4.33 -24.94 -13.10
CA GLY A 137 4.32 -25.79 -14.29
C GLY A 137 3.21 -25.46 -15.31
N ARG A 138 2.48 -24.35 -15.11
CA ARG A 138 1.37 -23.91 -15.98
C ARG A 138 1.90 -22.99 -17.09
N VAL A 139 2.81 -23.51 -17.92
CA VAL A 139 3.52 -22.72 -18.94
C VAL A 139 2.58 -22.22 -20.03
N ASP A 140 1.65 -23.04 -20.51
CA ASP A 140 0.69 -22.67 -21.57
C ASP A 140 -0.20 -21.49 -21.17
N GLU A 141 -0.57 -21.40 -19.89
CA GLU A 141 -1.36 -20.28 -19.39
C GLU A 141 -0.54 -19.01 -19.26
N ALA A 142 0.71 -19.13 -18.83
CA ALA A 142 1.63 -18.00 -18.79
C ALA A 142 1.87 -17.44 -20.21
N ASP A 143 2.05 -18.33 -21.19
CA ASP A 143 2.27 -17.97 -22.59
C ASP A 143 1.07 -17.23 -23.20
N LYS A 144 -0.16 -17.70 -22.94
CA LYS A 144 -1.39 -16.98 -23.36
C LYS A 144 -1.47 -15.58 -22.78
N ILE A 145 -1.12 -15.40 -21.50
CA ILE A 145 -1.15 -14.08 -20.85
C ILE A 145 -0.10 -13.15 -21.47
N VAL A 146 1.13 -13.63 -21.66
CA VAL A 146 2.23 -12.85 -22.25
C VAL A 146 1.92 -12.49 -23.71
N THR A 147 1.47 -13.45 -24.52
CA THR A 147 1.05 -13.22 -25.91
C THR A 147 -0.04 -12.14 -25.98
N GLY A 148 -1.06 -12.21 -25.11
CA GLY A 148 -2.09 -11.18 -25.05
C GLY A 148 -1.58 -9.81 -24.60
N MET A 149 -0.53 -9.75 -23.76
CA MET A 149 0.15 -8.49 -23.41
C MET A 149 0.93 -7.93 -24.61
N GLU A 150 1.64 -8.77 -25.34
CA GLU A 150 2.39 -8.39 -26.54
C GLU A 150 1.48 -7.88 -27.66
N GLU A 151 0.35 -8.55 -27.93
CA GLU A 151 -0.64 -8.09 -28.90
C GLU A 151 -1.19 -6.70 -28.56
N ARG A 152 -1.50 -6.45 -27.28
CA ARG A 152 -1.93 -5.12 -26.83
C ARG A 152 -0.82 -4.08 -26.96
N ALA A 153 0.43 -4.46 -26.73
CA ALA A 153 1.57 -3.58 -26.89
C ALA A 153 1.84 -3.25 -28.37
N ARG A 154 1.75 -4.24 -29.27
CA ARG A 154 1.90 -4.06 -30.74
C ARG A 154 0.92 -3.04 -31.32
N ARG A 155 -0.29 -2.92 -30.75
CA ARG A 155 -1.27 -1.88 -31.15
C ARG A 155 -0.78 -0.45 -30.90
N LYS A 156 0.14 -0.25 -29.95
CA LYS A 156 0.70 1.07 -29.60
C LYS A 156 2.12 1.27 -30.13
N VAL A 157 2.91 0.21 -30.18
CA VAL A 157 4.30 0.20 -30.65
C VAL A 157 4.45 -0.97 -31.62
N PRO A 158 4.40 -0.74 -32.95
CA PRO A 158 4.37 -1.82 -33.95
C PRO A 158 5.61 -2.73 -33.93
N ASP A 159 6.76 -2.15 -33.58
CA ASP A 159 8.05 -2.84 -33.58
C ASP A 159 8.52 -3.08 -32.13
N LEU A 160 8.10 -4.22 -31.57
CA LEU A 160 8.55 -4.63 -30.24
C LEU A 160 9.95 -5.25 -30.36
N PRO A 161 10.91 -4.84 -29.51
CA PRO A 161 12.22 -5.49 -29.47
C PRO A 161 12.06 -6.98 -29.15
N ALA A 162 12.85 -7.81 -29.82
CA ALA A 162 12.86 -9.24 -29.56
C ALA A 162 13.22 -9.52 -28.09
N PRO A 163 12.66 -10.58 -27.47
CA PRO A 163 13.01 -10.95 -26.10
C PRO A 163 14.52 -11.16 -25.94
N ASP A 164 15.12 -10.55 -24.91
CA ASP A 164 16.51 -10.77 -24.54
C ASP A 164 16.70 -12.21 -24.03
N ALA A 165 17.20 -13.10 -24.91
CA ALA A 165 17.56 -14.50 -24.69
C ALA A 165 16.46 -15.39 -24.05
N GLU A 166 16.38 -16.64 -24.51
CA GLU A 166 15.54 -17.64 -23.85
C GLU A 166 16.07 -17.86 -22.42
N ILE A 167 15.38 -17.32 -21.43
CA ILE A 167 15.65 -17.66 -20.03
C ILE A 167 15.14 -19.09 -19.85
N PRO A 168 16.00 -20.06 -19.51
CA PRO A 168 15.56 -21.43 -19.32
C PRO A 168 14.46 -21.46 -18.27
N VAL A 169 13.31 -22.04 -18.67
CA VAL A 169 12.16 -22.23 -17.80
C VAL A 169 12.58 -23.19 -16.68
N GLN A 170 12.91 -22.66 -15.51
CA GLN A 170 13.07 -23.47 -14.30
C GLN A 170 11.69 -23.89 -13.80
N ALA A 171 11.07 -24.84 -14.51
CA ALA A 171 9.88 -25.53 -14.04
C ALA A 171 10.27 -26.37 -12.82
N GLY A 172 9.69 -26.06 -11.66
CA GLY A 172 9.98 -26.76 -10.41
C GLY A 172 11.10 -26.13 -9.59
N ALA A 173 10.94 -24.86 -9.21
CA ALA A 173 11.73 -24.28 -8.13
C ALA A 173 11.62 -25.20 -6.91
N THR A 174 12.72 -25.84 -6.52
CA THR A 174 12.80 -26.58 -5.26
C THR A 174 12.41 -25.62 -4.14
N ARG A 175 11.56 -26.07 -3.22
CA ARG A 175 11.17 -25.25 -2.06
C ARG A 175 12.42 -25.03 -1.22
N ILE A 176 13.09 -23.90 -1.42
CA ILE A 176 14.21 -23.48 -0.59
C ILE A 176 13.64 -23.21 0.81
N PRO A 177 14.08 -23.93 1.85
CA PRO A 177 13.56 -23.73 3.19
C PRO A 177 13.96 -22.34 3.70
N TYR A 178 13.06 -21.64 4.40
CA TYR A 178 13.35 -20.33 5.00
C TYR A 178 14.56 -20.33 5.93
N ALA A 179 14.91 -21.48 6.49
CA ALA A 179 16.11 -21.66 7.32
C ALA A 179 17.42 -21.33 6.58
N GLU A 180 17.49 -21.48 5.25
CA GLU A 180 18.69 -21.15 4.47
C GLU A 180 19.04 -19.65 4.50
N ILE A 181 18.04 -18.79 4.71
CA ILE A 181 18.26 -17.34 4.88
C ILE A 181 19.19 -17.08 6.08
N PHE A 182 19.07 -17.87 7.14
CA PHE A 182 19.87 -17.76 8.35
C PHE A 182 21.15 -18.61 8.30
N GLY A 183 21.19 -19.64 7.44
CA GLY A 183 22.37 -20.51 7.29
C GLY A 183 23.51 -19.88 6.49
N ASN A 184 23.22 -19.07 5.48
CA ASN A 184 24.25 -18.43 4.67
C ASN A 184 24.63 -17.05 5.24
N ARG A 185 25.92 -16.84 5.54
CA ARG A 185 26.45 -15.57 6.09
C ARG A 185 26.13 -14.35 5.22
N LEU A 186 26.07 -14.51 3.89
CA LEU A 186 25.70 -13.44 2.98
C LEU A 186 24.22 -13.06 3.10
N TYR A 187 23.33 -14.06 3.13
CA TYR A 187 21.89 -13.83 3.27
C TYR A 187 21.52 -13.31 4.65
N LEU A 188 22.19 -13.79 5.70
CA LEU A 188 22.00 -13.29 7.06
C LEU A 188 22.37 -11.81 7.17
N ARG A 189 23.52 -11.39 6.62
CA ARG A 189 23.95 -9.98 6.63
C ARG A 189 22.96 -9.08 5.89
N ARG A 190 22.47 -9.51 4.72
CA ARG A 190 21.44 -8.78 3.95
C ARG A 190 20.13 -8.68 4.73
N THR A 191 19.70 -9.77 5.36
CA THR A 191 18.46 -9.80 6.15
C THR A 191 18.54 -8.88 7.35
N ILE A 192 19.63 -8.91 8.12
CA ILE A 192 19.83 -8.01 9.27
C ILE A 192 19.82 -6.54 8.82
N LEU A 193 20.53 -6.21 7.74
CA LEU A 193 20.53 -4.85 7.21
C LEU A 193 19.12 -4.40 6.80
N LEU A 194 18.38 -5.24 6.09
CA LEU A 194 17.00 -4.94 5.69
C LEU A 194 16.08 -4.80 6.91
N VAL A 195 16.20 -5.67 7.91
CA VAL A 195 15.41 -5.58 9.15
C VAL A 195 15.69 -4.27 9.87
N ILE A 196 16.95 -3.86 10.03
CA ILE A 196 17.31 -2.60 10.69
C ILE A 196 16.77 -1.40 9.91
N VAL A 197 16.98 -1.36 8.59
CA VAL A 197 16.51 -0.27 7.74
C VAL A 197 15.00 -0.14 7.80
N TRP A 198 14.27 -1.23 7.66
CA TRP A 198 12.81 -1.22 7.74
C TRP A 198 12.31 -0.92 9.15
N PHE A 199 12.94 -1.47 10.19
CA PHE A 199 12.58 -1.17 11.58
C PHE A 199 12.71 0.31 11.89
N LEU A 200 13.87 0.91 11.61
CA LEU A 200 14.09 2.35 11.82
C LEU A 200 13.16 3.21 10.97
N GLY A 201 12.95 2.83 9.71
CA GLY A 201 12.01 3.51 8.81
C GLY A 201 10.58 3.49 9.33
N TYR A 202 10.06 2.31 9.69
CA TYR A 202 8.70 2.14 10.21
C TYR A 202 8.51 2.81 11.57
N VAL A 203 9.46 2.68 12.50
CA VAL A 203 9.38 3.34 13.81
C VAL A 203 9.30 4.86 13.62
N THR A 204 10.16 5.44 12.78
CA THR A 204 10.15 6.89 12.54
C THR A 204 8.83 7.35 11.91
N VAL A 205 8.39 6.66 10.85
CA VAL A 205 7.17 7.04 10.12
C VAL A 205 5.93 6.92 11.01
N TYR A 206 5.77 5.82 11.75
CA TYR A 206 4.57 5.62 12.57
C TYR A 206 4.60 6.40 13.88
N ALA A 207 5.78 6.60 14.50
CA ALA A 207 5.91 7.45 15.68
C ALA A 207 5.46 8.89 15.37
N ILE A 208 5.80 9.42 14.19
CA ILE A 208 5.35 10.75 13.77
C ILE A 208 3.91 10.69 13.27
N ALA A 209 3.58 9.84 12.30
CA ALA A 209 2.28 9.88 11.64
C ALA A 209 1.10 9.54 12.58
N GLN A 210 1.29 8.63 13.54
CA GLN A 210 0.26 8.25 14.51
C GLN A 210 0.45 8.94 15.87
N GLY A 211 1.69 9.23 16.25
CA GLY A 211 1.99 9.84 17.55
C GLY A 211 1.86 11.36 17.57
N LEU A 212 1.96 12.06 16.43
CA LEU A 212 1.93 13.52 16.40
C LEU A 212 0.65 14.10 17.01
N THR A 213 -0.52 13.57 16.67
CA THR A 213 -1.79 14.08 17.23
C THR A 213 -1.90 13.84 18.73
N VAL A 214 -1.42 12.68 19.21
CA VAL A 214 -1.40 12.34 20.64
C VAL A 214 -0.41 13.23 21.39
N LEU A 215 0.75 13.50 20.79
CA LEU A 215 1.76 14.39 21.35
C LEU A 215 1.23 15.83 21.45
N LEU A 216 0.58 16.33 20.41
CA LEU A 216 -0.02 17.67 20.42
C LEU A 216 -1.14 17.79 21.46
N ASP A 217 -2.00 16.77 21.58
CA ASP A 217 -3.01 16.70 22.65
C ASP A 217 -2.38 16.73 24.05
N SER A 218 -1.26 16.00 24.25
CA SER A 218 -0.50 16.04 25.52
C SER A 218 0.13 17.41 25.83
N LEU A 219 0.35 18.23 24.80
CA LEU A 219 0.79 19.62 24.91
C LEU A 219 -0.37 20.62 25.02
N HIS A 220 -1.60 20.12 25.23
CA HIS A 220 -2.84 20.90 25.35
C HIS A 220 -3.28 21.65 24.09
N TYR A 221 -2.87 21.19 22.91
CA TYR A 221 -3.43 21.70 21.65
C TYR A 221 -4.87 21.19 21.45
N PRO A 222 -5.84 22.05 21.09
CA PRO A 222 -7.18 21.63 20.75
C PRO A 222 -7.20 20.55 19.65
N PRO A 223 -8.11 19.55 19.71
CA PRO A 223 -8.20 18.51 18.69
C PRO A 223 -8.32 19.02 17.24
N PRO A 224 -9.06 20.12 16.95
CA PRO A 224 -9.09 20.68 15.59
C PRO A 224 -7.74 21.18 15.11
N GLU A 225 -6.94 21.78 16.00
CA GLU A 225 -5.63 22.31 15.67
C GLU A 225 -4.62 21.16 15.46
N SER A 226 -4.63 20.18 16.35
CA SER A 226 -3.82 18.96 16.23
C SER A 226 -4.09 18.20 14.94
N GLY A 227 -5.37 18.06 14.57
CA GLY A 227 -5.80 17.44 13.32
C GLY A 227 -5.37 18.22 12.08
N MET A 228 -5.46 19.56 12.11
CA MET A 228 -4.98 20.42 11.03
C MET A 228 -3.46 20.30 10.83
N ILE A 229 -2.66 20.33 11.91
CA ILE A 229 -1.20 20.17 11.83
C ILE A 229 -0.84 18.81 11.19
N ALA A 230 -1.50 17.73 11.61
CA ALA A 230 -1.29 16.41 11.03
C ALA A 230 -1.71 16.36 9.54
N ALA A 231 -2.85 16.96 9.19
CA ALA A 231 -3.33 17.03 7.82
C ALA A 231 -2.36 17.79 6.91
N PHE A 232 -1.77 18.90 7.36
CA PHE A 232 -0.76 19.61 6.59
C PHE A 232 0.54 18.79 6.43
N GLY A 233 0.92 18.00 7.43
CA GLY A 233 2.05 17.06 7.33
C GLY A 233 1.94 16.08 6.16
N THR A 234 0.72 15.74 5.72
CA THR A 234 0.51 14.82 4.59
C THR A 234 0.98 15.37 3.24
N PHE A 235 1.04 16.70 3.07
CA PHE A 235 1.65 17.29 1.88
C PHE A 235 3.14 16.94 1.77
N GLY A 236 3.85 16.86 2.89
CA GLY A 236 5.25 16.41 2.94
C GLY A 236 5.41 14.97 2.43
N PHE A 237 4.48 14.09 2.77
CA PHE A 237 4.46 12.72 2.26
C PHE A 237 4.26 12.66 0.74
N ILE A 238 3.33 13.45 0.19
CA ILE A 238 3.10 13.53 -1.25
C ILE A 238 4.33 14.10 -1.97
N LEU A 239 4.91 15.19 -1.46
CA LEU A 239 6.11 15.80 -2.04
C LEU A 239 7.28 14.82 -2.07
N THR A 240 7.47 14.07 -0.99
CA THR A 240 8.50 13.03 -0.90
C THR A 240 8.25 11.91 -1.92
N ALA A 241 7.00 11.46 -2.09
CA ALA A 241 6.65 10.45 -3.08
C ALA A 241 6.88 10.92 -4.53
N ILE A 242 6.55 12.18 -4.83
CA ILE A 242 6.81 12.81 -6.13
C ILE A 242 8.32 12.93 -6.38
N PHE A 243 9.08 13.37 -5.37
CA PHE A 243 10.53 13.46 -5.45
C PHE A 243 11.15 12.08 -5.72
N ALA A 244 10.73 11.05 -4.99
CA ALA A 244 11.18 9.68 -5.19
C ALA A 244 10.88 9.16 -6.61
N TYR A 245 9.74 9.52 -7.18
CA TYR A 245 9.38 9.16 -8.56
C TYR A 245 10.31 9.79 -9.60
N PHE A 246 10.65 11.07 -9.49
CA PHE A 246 11.51 11.75 -10.46
C PHE A 246 13.01 11.44 -10.29
N TYR A 247 13.47 11.29 -9.05
CA TYR A 247 14.89 11.17 -8.73
C TYR A 247 15.33 9.75 -8.36
N GLY A 248 14.41 8.85 -8.04
CA GLY A 248 14.73 7.47 -7.65
C GLY A 248 15.54 6.74 -8.72
N GLU A 249 15.09 6.76 -9.98
CA GLU A 249 15.79 6.09 -11.08
C GLU A 249 17.17 6.73 -11.38
N ARG A 250 17.32 8.04 -11.17
CA ARG A 250 18.60 8.75 -11.40
C ARG A 250 19.63 8.44 -10.31
N LEU A 251 19.17 8.23 -9.08
CA LEU A 251 20.02 7.88 -7.94
C LEU A 251 20.42 6.40 -8.00
N GLU A 252 19.48 5.51 -8.32
CA GLU A 252 19.75 4.07 -8.46
C GLU A 252 20.82 3.81 -9.52
N ARG A 253 20.70 4.40 -10.71
CA ARG A 253 21.67 4.23 -11.82
C ARG A 253 23.04 4.90 -11.63
N LYS A 254 23.18 5.81 -10.65
CA LYS A 254 24.44 6.52 -10.39
C LYS A 254 25.25 5.90 -9.25
N LEU A 255 24.58 5.24 -8.32
CA LEU A 255 25.19 4.69 -7.10
C LEU A 255 25.35 3.15 -7.16
N TRP A 256 24.70 2.50 -8.13
CA TRP A 256 24.71 1.06 -8.37
C TRP A 256 24.85 0.77 -9.87
#